data_AF-A0A098E811-F1
#
_entry.id   AF-A0A098E811-F1
#
_cell.length_a   1.000
_cell.length_b   1.000
_cell.length_c   1.000
_cell.angle_alpha   90.00
_cell.angle_beta   90.00
_cell.angle_gamma   90.00
#
_symmetry.space_group_name_H-M   'P 1'
#
loop_
_entity.id
_entity.type
_entity.pdbx_description
1 polymer ?
#
loop_
_entity_poly.entity_id
_entity_poly.type
_entity_poly.pdbx_seq_one_letter_code
_entity_poly.pdbx_strand_id
1 'polypeptide(L)'
;MSRRPKQNKDEVVIKKKKKKDKIDISEFVFEWNNVPGKDEESIRNYLRTNFFVNWSKDAKIEKSKDNKNITISHNGHSIKFQLDEVGHLFDLRAAYRKYIKEGIISEELRDGFYLNKIFLPARAEVKKIKDSEWRVIWNRTDGMVDIYTIKDLGNDTDESIEIYCEGRVFVENEDKVKEILIIRKKAGKLLVYDNLIILENIVASISINLDGIKSEYIHNNRLDIENIIEKDYMNIFTKATKENTNIEEGIAKVINNEYSDTFKKAMNEEGIDEEKINKKDTEKITEIFRKTIRKAIEEGEIEKVIAPDALTFLYNKSRFPGIVYRLKDLQLAMLLFDSGSIICTGAGREEFVQKAKNRMIEKLKEFDINLNSEPIIELQNIVASTMFYPKINLDVLADYDENTEYEPEQFPGLIYKIEVPKTVMLVFRSGRIVITGAKSVDFAIEASKMTKKAIMDAKALIYE
;
A
#
# COMPACT_ATOMS: atom_id res chain seq x y z
N MET A 1 -51.30 -24.74 36.82
CA MET A 1 -50.35 -23.87 36.09
C MET A 1 -48.95 -24.15 36.66
N SER A 2 -48.11 -25.02 36.07
CA SER A 2 -47.32 -24.80 34.83
C SER A 2 -46.54 -23.47 34.90
N ARG A 3 -45.22 -23.38 34.85
CA ARG A 3 -44.14 -24.32 34.49
C ARG A 3 -42.83 -23.75 35.07
N ARG A 4 -42.00 -24.59 35.68
CA ARG A 4 -40.53 -24.48 35.56
C ARG A 4 -40.11 -25.24 34.29
N PRO A 5 -39.26 -24.69 33.42
CA PRO A 5 -38.26 -25.45 32.68
C PRO A 5 -36.91 -25.31 33.44
N LYS A 6 -36.14 -26.33 33.85
CA LYS A 6 -35.67 -27.60 33.24
C LYS A 6 -34.90 -27.42 31.92
N GLN A 7 -33.60 -27.20 32.09
CA GLN A 7 -32.46 -27.98 31.59
C GLN A 7 -32.43 -28.45 30.12
N ASN A 8 -31.26 -28.19 29.54
CA ASN A 8 -30.37 -29.13 28.83
C ASN A 8 -30.33 -29.10 27.31
N LYS A 9 -29.09 -29.34 26.81
CA LYS A 9 -28.73 -29.91 25.50
C LYS A 9 -28.90 -28.94 24.32
N ASP A 10 -27.88 -28.59 23.53
CA ASP A 10 -26.76 -29.37 23.03
C ASP A 10 -25.59 -28.44 22.65
N GLU A 11 -24.37 -28.96 22.81
CA GLU A 11 -23.18 -28.47 22.09
C GLU A 11 -23.48 -28.28 20.60
N VAL A 12 -23.00 -27.18 20.02
CA VAL A 12 -22.64 -27.17 18.60
C VAL A 12 -21.13 -27.36 18.51
N VAL A 13 -20.72 -28.60 18.30
CA VAL A 13 -19.37 -28.97 17.88
C VAL A 13 -19.11 -28.39 16.49
N ILE A 14 -18.10 -27.52 16.38
CA ILE A 14 -17.62 -26.97 15.10
C ILE A 14 -16.98 -28.09 14.28
N LYS A 15 -17.63 -28.51 13.18
CA LYS A 15 -16.96 -29.29 12.13
C LYS A 15 -16.08 -28.36 11.28
N LYS A 16 -14.77 -28.62 11.25
CA LYS A 16 -13.83 -27.95 10.34
C LYS A 16 -13.94 -28.53 8.91
N LYS A 17 -14.12 -27.65 7.91
CA LYS A 17 -13.41 -27.63 6.60
C LYS A 17 -13.71 -26.28 5.90
N LYS A 18 -12.76 -25.35 5.87
CA LYS A 18 -11.70 -25.07 4.86
C LYS A 18 -12.16 -24.25 3.63
N LYS A 19 -11.59 -23.03 3.56
CA LYS A 19 -11.30 -22.13 2.42
C LYS A 19 -12.44 -21.66 1.51
N LYS A 20 -12.69 -20.34 1.52
CA LYS A 20 -12.35 -19.45 0.40
C LYS A 20 -12.41 -17.99 0.85
N ASP A 21 -11.43 -17.23 0.42
CA ASP A 21 -11.40 -15.78 0.47
C ASP A 21 -12.72 -15.21 -0.05
N LYS A 22 -13.41 -14.44 0.80
CA LYS A 22 -14.39 -13.46 0.38
C LYS A 22 -14.06 -12.19 1.16
N ILE A 23 -13.56 -11.20 0.43
CA ILE A 23 -13.63 -9.80 0.85
C ILE A 23 -15.10 -9.55 1.19
N ASP A 24 -15.40 -9.19 2.43
CA ASP A 24 -16.76 -8.81 2.80
C ASP A 24 -16.99 -7.36 2.33
N ILE A 25 -17.88 -7.22 1.35
CA ILE A 25 -18.18 -5.98 0.61
C ILE A 25 -19.42 -5.29 1.22
N SER A 26 -19.62 -5.46 2.52
CA SER A 26 -20.91 -5.30 3.19
C SER A 26 -21.33 -3.86 3.53
N GLU A 27 -20.58 -2.82 3.17
CA GLU A 27 -20.95 -1.45 3.57
C GLU A 27 -20.95 -0.42 2.41
N PHE A 28 -21.68 -0.68 1.33
CA PHE A 28 -22.06 0.39 0.40
C PHE A 28 -23.38 1.04 0.81
N VAL A 29 -23.50 2.35 0.62
CA VAL A 29 -24.63 3.16 1.10
C VAL A 29 -25.86 3.02 0.19
N PHE A 30 -25.67 3.10 -1.13
CA PHE A 30 -26.68 2.88 -2.17
C PHE A 30 -26.01 2.65 -3.54
N GLU A 31 -26.74 2.08 -4.51
CA GLU A 31 -26.29 2.01 -5.90
C GLU A 31 -26.75 3.24 -6.69
N TRP A 32 -25.82 3.94 -7.34
CA TRP A 32 -26.12 5.22 -8.00
C TRP A 32 -27.22 5.12 -9.06
N ASN A 33 -27.23 4.03 -9.83
CA ASN A 33 -28.17 3.82 -10.92
C ASN A 33 -29.56 3.41 -10.45
N ASN A 34 -29.72 3.01 -9.19
CA ASN A 34 -31.00 2.62 -8.59
C ASN A 34 -31.72 3.77 -7.87
N VAL A 35 -31.14 4.98 -7.91
CA VAL A 35 -31.69 6.21 -7.29
C VAL A 35 -31.93 7.26 -8.39
N PRO A 36 -33.14 7.86 -8.51
CA PRO A 36 -34.34 7.60 -7.70
C PRO A 36 -34.98 6.26 -8.11
N GLY A 37 -35.78 5.67 -7.24
CA GLY A 37 -36.36 4.34 -7.39
C GLY A 37 -36.00 3.38 -6.27
N LYS A 38 -35.45 2.21 -6.64
CA LYS A 38 -35.36 1.02 -5.77
C LYS A 38 -34.54 1.22 -4.49
N ASP A 39 -33.55 2.11 -4.52
CA ASP A 39 -32.64 2.34 -3.39
C ASP A 39 -32.87 3.69 -2.68
N GLU A 40 -34.00 4.37 -2.95
CA GLU A 40 -34.33 5.65 -2.30
C GLU A 40 -34.42 5.54 -0.78
N GLU A 41 -34.94 4.41 -0.27
CA GLU A 41 -35.07 4.22 1.17
C GLU A 41 -33.71 4.08 1.84
N SER A 42 -32.76 3.40 1.20
CA SER A 42 -31.38 3.24 1.68
C SER A 42 -30.65 4.57 1.80
N ILE A 43 -30.72 5.43 0.78
CA ILE A 43 -30.10 6.77 0.82
C ILE A 43 -30.77 7.70 1.83
N ARG A 44 -32.10 7.65 1.99
CA ARG A 44 -32.83 8.43 3.01
C ARG A 44 -32.47 7.98 4.42
N ASN A 45 -32.48 6.66 4.63
CA ASN A 45 -32.14 6.05 5.90
C ASN A 45 -30.70 6.40 6.25
N TYR A 46 -29.79 6.32 5.28
CA TYR A 46 -28.42 6.74 5.48
C TYR A 46 -28.30 8.22 5.87
N LEU A 47 -28.94 9.15 5.16
CA LEU A 47 -28.89 10.58 5.51
C LEU A 47 -29.48 10.87 6.89
N ARG A 48 -30.53 10.16 7.28
CA ARG A 48 -31.13 10.27 8.60
C ARG A 48 -30.19 9.71 9.67
N THR A 49 -29.60 8.56 9.42
CA THR A 49 -28.82 7.82 10.41
C THR A 49 -27.40 8.39 10.55
N ASN A 50 -26.75 8.78 9.46
CA ASN A 50 -25.32 9.15 9.46
C ASN A 50 -25.10 10.67 9.52
N PHE A 51 -26.07 11.45 9.04
CA PHE A 51 -25.98 12.91 8.98
C PHE A 51 -27.10 13.60 9.78
N PHE A 52 -27.94 12.83 10.47
CA PHE A 52 -29.04 13.34 11.31
C PHE A 52 -30.01 14.28 10.59
N VAL A 53 -30.17 14.07 9.28
CA VAL A 53 -31.03 14.89 8.42
C VAL A 53 -32.45 14.39 8.52
N ASN A 54 -33.16 14.76 9.58
CA ASN A 54 -34.50 14.22 9.87
C ASN A 54 -35.55 14.52 8.78
N TRP A 55 -35.40 15.62 8.04
CA TRP A 55 -36.30 15.97 6.94
C TRP A 55 -36.13 15.07 5.70
N SER A 56 -35.09 14.23 5.64
CA SER A 56 -34.85 13.33 4.50
C SER A 56 -35.93 12.26 4.32
N LYS A 57 -36.66 11.92 5.40
CA LYS A 57 -37.73 10.92 5.41
C LYS A 57 -38.81 11.25 4.37
N ASP A 58 -39.22 12.50 4.34
CA ASP A 58 -40.30 13.00 3.47
C ASP A 58 -39.76 13.84 2.31
N ALA A 59 -38.44 13.79 2.07
CA ALA A 59 -37.80 14.57 1.01
C ALA A 59 -38.19 14.08 -0.39
N LYS A 60 -38.11 14.94 -1.39
CA LYS A 60 -38.15 14.53 -2.79
C LYS A 60 -36.74 14.19 -3.24
N ILE A 61 -36.55 13.03 -3.88
CA ILE A 61 -35.27 12.64 -4.49
C ILE A 61 -35.44 12.73 -6.01
N GLU A 62 -34.56 13.47 -6.66
CA GLU A 62 -34.58 13.67 -8.10
C GLU A 62 -33.18 13.47 -8.66
N LYS A 63 -33.08 12.86 -9.84
CA LYS A 63 -31.82 12.75 -10.57
C LYS A 63 -31.89 13.60 -11.84
N SER A 64 -30.80 14.31 -12.13
CA SER A 64 -30.71 15.18 -13.30
C SER A 64 -30.71 14.36 -14.59
N LYS A 65 -31.17 14.96 -15.69
CA LYS A 65 -31.28 14.30 -17.01
C LYS A 65 -29.95 13.82 -17.59
N ASP A 66 -28.85 14.45 -17.19
CA ASP A 66 -27.48 14.07 -17.56
C ASP A 66 -26.92 12.92 -16.69
N ASN A 67 -27.70 12.37 -15.75
CA ASN A 67 -27.31 11.35 -14.77
C ASN A 67 -26.12 11.71 -13.87
N LYS A 68 -25.68 12.97 -13.89
CA LYS A 68 -24.55 13.44 -13.11
C LYS A 68 -24.93 13.89 -11.72
N ASN A 69 -26.20 14.17 -11.43
CA ASN A 69 -26.60 14.74 -10.15
C ASN A 69 -27.79 14.01 -9.51
N ILE A 70 -27.75 13.80 -8.20
CA ILE A 70 -28.90 13.43 -7.37
C ILE A 70 -29.17 14.57 -6.40
N THR A 71 -30.40 15.06 -6.34
CA THR A 71 -30.82 16.13 -5.42
C THR A 71 -31.91 15.61 -4.50
N ILE A 72 -31.74 15.85 -3.20
CA ILE A 72 -32.67 15.44 -2.15
C ILE A 72 -33.15 16.72 -1.47
N SER A 73 -34.45 17.01 -1.53
CA SER A 73 -34.99 18.30 -1.08
C SER A 73 -36.27 18.19 -0.28
N HIS A 74 -36.44 19.04 0.74
CA HIS A 74 -37.67 19.11 1.55
C HIS A 74 -37.81 20.51 2.17
N ASN A 75 -38.98 21.15 2.04
CA ASN A 75 -39.33 22.45 2.64
C ASN A 75 -38.23 23.53 2.51
N GLY A 76 -37.65 23.69 1.31
CA GLY A 76 -36.63 24.70 1.02
C GLY A 76 -35.19 24.33 1.41
N HIS A 77 -34.97 23.13 1.96
CA HIS A 77 -33.65 22.55 2.20
C HIS A 77 -33.29 21.57 1.08
N SER A 78 -32.03 21.53 0.65
CA SER A 78 -31.58 20.56 -0.36
C SER A 78 -30.14 20.09 -0.15
N ILE A 79 -29.90 18.83 -0.51
CA ILE A 79 -28.58 18.20 -0.59
C ILE A 79 -28.41 17.70 -2.03
N LYS A 80 -27.31 18.09 -2.68
CA LYS A 80 -26.98 17.68 -4.05
C LYS A 80 -25.71 16.83 -4.05
N PHE A 81 -25.80 15.65 -4.65
CA PHE A 81 -24.68 14.78 -4.96
C PHE A 81 -24.35 14.96 -6.45
N GLN A 82 -23.09 15.19 -6.79
CA GLN A 82 -22.64 15.38 -8.17
C GLN A 82 -21.49 14.43 -8.53
N LEU A 83 -21.59 13.81 -9.71
CA LEU A 83 -20.55 13.05 -10.40
C LEU A 83 -19.86 13.97 -11.41
N ASP A 84 -18.54 14.06 -11.35
CA ASP A 84 -17.73 14.84 -12.29
C ASP A 84 -17.17 13.99 -13.45
N GLU A 85 -16.80 14.64 -14.57
CA GLU A 85 -16.42 14.04 -15.87
C GLU A 85 -15.12 13.22 -15.83
N VAL A 86 -14.32 13.34 -14.78
CA VAL A 86 -13.16 12.47 -14.54
C VAL A 86 -13.55 11.20 -13.76
N GLY A 87 -14.84 10.86 -13.66
CA GLY A 87 -15.32 9.57 -13.15
C GLY A 87 -14.91 9.20 -11.73
N HIS A 88 -14.34 10.12 -10.95
CA HIS A 88 -13.57 9.79 -9.74
C HIS A 88 -13.82 10.68 -8.52
N LEU A 89 -14.79 11.61 -8.54
CA LEU A 89 -15.06 12.47 -7.39
C LEU A 89 -16.57 12.57 -7.08
N PHE A 90 -16.95 12.16 -5.87
CA PHE A 90 -18.24 12.53 -5.26
C PHE A 90 -18.10 13.91 -4.65
N ASP A 91 -18.66 14.93 -5.29
CA ASP A 91 -18.72 16.24 -4.69
C ASP A 91 -20.06 16.36 -3.92
N LEU A 92 -19.98 16.37 -2.59
CA LEU A 92 -21.14 16.41 -1.70
C LEU A 92 -21.53 17.86 -1.40
N ARG A 93 -22.39 18.45 -2.23
CA ARG A 93 -22.84 19.83 -2.07
C ARG A 93 -24.12 19.87 -1.25
N ALA A 94 -23.98 19.94 0.07
CA ALA A 94 -25.09 20.23 0.96
C ALA A 94 -25.29 21.75 1.07
N ALA A 95 -26.45 22.26 0.65
CA ALA A 95 -26.79 23.66 0.77
C ALA A 95 -27.71 23.88 1.98
N TYR A 96 -27.14 24.38 3.08
CA TYR A 96 -27.94 24.90 4.20
C TYR A 96 -27.93 26.43 4.10
N ARG A 97 -28.99 27.00 3.51
CA ARG A 97 -29.05 28.43 3.14
C ARG A 97 -27.92 28.85 2.17
N LYS A 98 -26.81 29.44 2.66
CA LYS A 98 -25.69 30.01 1.87
C LYS A 98 -24.31 29.33 2.09
N TYR A 99 -24.23 28.24 2.86
CA TYR A 99 -22.98 27.52 3.09
C TYR A 99 -22.82 26.38 2.08
N ILE A 100 -21.65 26.30 1.41
CA ILE A 100 -21.22 25.19 0.54
C ILE A 100 -19.93 24.63 1.13
N LYS A 101 -19.82 23.30 1.29
CA LYS A 101 -18.58 22.61 1.66
C LYS A 101 -18.28 21.55 0.60
N GLU A 102 -17.15 21.70 -0.10
CA GLU A 102 -16.62 20.71 -1.05
C GLU A 102 -15.63 19.78 -0.32
N GLY A 103 -15.60 18.50 -0.67
CA GLY A 103 -14.73 17.51 -0.04
C GLY A 103 -14.30 16.43 -1.03
N ILE A 104 -12.99 16.20 -1.12
CA ILE A 104 -12.36 15.25 -2.03
C ILE A 104 -12.10 13.92 -1.30
N ILE A 105 -12.44 12.80 -1.95
CA ILE A 105 -12.24 11.43 -1.48
C ILE A 105 -10.85 10.90 -1.91
N SER A 106 -10.17 10.10 -1.07
CA SER A 106 -8.84 9.52 -1.32
C SER A 106 -8.83 8.32 -2.28
N GLU A 107 -7.66 8.05 -2.89
CA GLU A 107 -7.43 7.07 -3.96
C GLU A 107 -7.71 5.59 -3.61
N GLU A 108 -7.96 5.24 -2.35
CA GLU A 108 -8.28 3.86 -1.93
C GLU A 108 -9.76 3.47 -2.16
N LEU A 109 -10.58 4.42 -2.64
CA LEU A 109 -11.98 4.19 -3.03
C LEU A 109 -12.15 3.77 -4.50
N ARG A 110 -11.06 3.55 -5.24
CA ARG A 110 -11.06 3.27 -6.68
C ARG A 110 -11.70 1.92 -7.08
N ASP A 111 -11.69 0.91 -6.21
CA ASP A 111 -12.15 -0.45 -6.57
C ASP A 111 -13.67 -0.68 -6.40
N GLY A 112 -14.35 0.11 -5.56
CA GLY A 112 -15.82 0.07 -5.43
C GLY A 112 -16.56 0.70 -6.64
N PHE A 113 -15.87 1.56 -7.40
CA PHE A 113 -16.43 2.36 -8.48
C PHE A 113 -16.74 1.58 -9.76
N TYR A 114 -16.04 0.48 -10.04
CA TYR A 114 -16.33 -0.37 -11.20
C TYR A 114 -17.70 -1.07 -11.09
N LEU A 115 -18.37 -1.00 -9.93
CA LEU A 115 -19.63 -1.67 -9.63
C LEU A 115 -20.81 -0.70 -9.41
N ASN A 116 -20.66 0.61 -9.62
CA ASN A 116 -21.68 1.65 -9.34
C ASN A 116 -22.14 1.73 -7.86
N LYS A 117 -21.27 1.34 -6.91
CA LYS A 117 -21.56 1.31 -5.46
C LYS A 117 -20.91 2.49 -4.73
N ILE A 118 -21.68 3.22 -3.93
CA ILE A 118 -21.25 4.48 -3.28
C ILE A 118 -20.95 4.26 -1.80
N PHE A 119 -19.80 4.76 -1.32
CA PHE A 119 -19.32 4.65 0.07
C PHE A 119 -19.06 6.06 0.64
N LEU A 120 -19.27 6.27 1.96
CA LEU A 120 -19.02 7.55 2.62
C LEU A 120 -18.34 7.34 3.99
N PRO A 121 -17.28 8.12 4.34
CA PRO A 121 -16.53 7.93 5.58
C PRO A 121 -17.29 8.45 6.82
N ALA A 122 -17.19 7.71 7.93
CA ALA A 122 -17.69 8.12 9.25
C ALA A 122 -16.92 9.34 9.79
N ARG A 123 -17.61 10.29 10.43
CA ARG A 123 -17.00 11.50 11.00
C ARG A 123 -16.95 11.44 12.53
N ALA A 124 -15.76 11.67 13.10
CA ALA A 124 -15.59 11.96 14.52
C ALA A 124 -15.29 13.47 14.70
N GLU A 125 -15.93 14.09 15.68
CA GLU A 125 -15.67 15.48 16.10
C GLU A 125 -14.94 15.45 17.45
N VAL A 126 -13.82 16.16 17.58
CA VAL A 126 -13.08 16.22 18.85
C VAL A 126 -12.92 17.64 19.33
N LYS A 127 -13.24 17.84 20.61
CA LYS A 127 -13.16 19.14 21.31
C LYS A 127 -12.27 19.00 22.53
N LYS A 128 -11.21 19.79 22.63
CA LYS A 128 -10.43 19.91 23.86
C LYS A 128 -11.33 20.49 24.96
N ILE A 129 -11.41 19.82 26.10
CA ILE A 129 -12.21 20.27 27.27
C ILE A 129 -11.28 21.00 28.25
N LYS A 130 -10.06 20.48 28.45
CA LYS A 130 -9.01 21.01 29.34
C LYS A 130 -7.62 20.62 28.82
N ASP A 131 -6.55 21.15 29.42
CA ASP A 131 -5.16 20.93 28.98
C ASP A 131 -4.78 19.48 28.72
N SER A 132 -5.30 18.55 29.53
CA SER A 132 -5.11 17.11 29.43
C SER A 132 -6.42 16.32 29.29
N GLU A 133 -7.52 16.93 28.81
CA GLU A 133 -8.78 16.21 28.58
C GLU A 133 -9.47 16.61 27.26
N TRP A 134 -9.91 15.63 26.46
CA TRP A 134 -10.60 15.83 25.18
C TRP A 134 -11.93 15.09 25.14
N ARG A 135 -12.94 15.70 24.54
CA ARG A 135 -14.23 15.08 24.21
C ARG A 135 -14.20 14.60 22.77
N VAL A 136 -14.37 13.30 22.55
CA VAL A 136 -14.61 12.74 21.22
C VAL A 136 -16.09 12.45 21.06
N ILE A 137 -16.72 13.08 20.10
CA ILE A 137 -18.10 12.85 19.71
C ILE A 137 -18.03 12.07 18.39
N TRP A 138 -18.26 10.77 18.48
CA TRP A 138 -18.27 9.90 17.32
C TRP A 138 -19.71 9.69 16.83
N ASN A 139 -19.95 10.16 15.62
CA ASN A 139 -21.21 9.94 14.93
C ASN A 139 -21.07 8.65 14.12
N ARG A 140 -21.62 7.58 14.68
CA ARG A 140 -21.54 6.25 14.09
C ARG A 140 -22.41 6.13 12.86
N THR A 141 -22.09 5.15 12.02
CA THR A 141 -22.86 4.88 10.80
C THR A 141 -24.24 4.29 11.07
N ASP A 142 -24.45 3.78 12.28
CA ASP A 142 -25.72 3.30 12.82
C ASP A 142 -26.56 4.40 13.50
N GLY A 143 -26.08 5.65 13.52
CA GLY A 143 -26.79 6.82 14.04
C GLY A 143 -26.77 6.96 15.56
N MET A 144 -25.95 6.15 16.23
CA MET A 144 -25.60 6.37 17.62
C MET A 144 -24.50 7.44 17.72
N VAL A 145 -24.60 8.26 18.76
CA VAL A 145 -23.56 9.25 19.08
C VAL A 145 -22.84 8.77 20.33
N ASP A 146 -21.61 8.32 20.16
CA ASP A 146 -20.78 7.97 21.30
C ASP A 146 -19.96 9.18 21.72
N ILE A 147 -20.03 9.53 23.01
CA ILE A 147 -19.27 10.64 23.59
C ILE A 147 -18.22 10.07 24.53
N TYR A 148 -16.96 10.19 24.14
CA TYR A 148 -15.82 9.74 24.94
C TYR A 148 -15.11 10.94 25.54
N THR A 149 -14.59 10.79 26.76
CA THR A 149 -13.68 11.77 27.36
C THR A 149 -12.33 11.10 27.49
N ILE A 150 -11.37 11.52 26.67
CA ILE A 150 -9.97 11.11 26.74
C ILE A 150 -9.30 11.98 27.78
N LYS A 151 -8.60 11.39 28.75
CA LYS A 151 -7.77 12.12 29.70
C LYS A 151 -6.32 11.69 29.52
N ASP A 152 -5.42 12.64 29.34
CA ASP A 152 -3.99 12.41 29.46
C ASP A 152 -3.64 12.36 30.95
N LEU A 153 -3.34 11.15 31.43
CA LEU A 153 -3.07 10.86 32.83
C LEU A 153 -1.59 11.00 33.19
N GLY A 154 -0.74 11.39 32.24
CA GLY A 154 0.67 11.70 32.47
C GLY A 154 1.57 10.53 32.91
N ASN A 155 1.04 9.31 33.02
CA ASN A 155 1.78 8.07 33.28
C ASN A 155 1.09 6.89 32.56
N ASP A 156 1.86 5.87 32.16
CA ASP A 156 1.32 4.60 31.64
C ASP A 156 0.35 3.99 32.67
N THR A 157 -0.95 4.08 32.43
CA THR A 157 -1.99 3.47 33.28
C THR A 157 -2.84 2.49 32.49
N ASP A 158 -3.11 1.32 33.10
CA ASP A 158 -3.72 0.13 32.50
C ASP A 158 -5.24 0.19 32.22
N GLU A 159 -5.93 1.30 32.48
CA GLU A 159 -7.37 1.41 32.28
C GLU A 159 -7.70 2.18 30.98
N SER A 160 -8.09 1.43 29.93
CA SER A 160 -8.42 1.98 28.60
C SER A 160 -9.91 2.00 28.31
N ILE A 161 -10.41 3.10 27.74
CA ILE A 161 -11.77 3.28 27.20
C ILE A 161 -11.88 2.60 25.83
N GLU A 162 -12.95 1.84 25.58
CA GLU A 162 -13.28 1.27 24.26
C GLU A 162 -14.07 2.26 23.37
N ILE A 163 -13.67 2.33 22.11
CA ILE A 163 -14.14 3.15 20.98
C ILE A 163 -13.91 2.23 19.75
N TYR A 164 -14.77 2.29 18.75
CA TYR A 164 -14.81 1.27 17.69
C TYR A 164 -14.46 1.82 16.29
N CYS A 165 -13.79 2.98 16.21
CA CYS A 165 -13.36 3.57 14.94
C CYS A 165 -11.83 3.65 14.79
N GLU A 166 -11.36 3.40 13.57
CA GLU A 166 -10.00 3.71 13.12
C GLU A 166 -10.05 4.93 12.18
N GLY A 167 -9.18 5.93 12.33
CA GLY A 167 -9.21 7.12 11.49
C GLY A 167 -8.34 8.29 11.96
N ARG A 168 -8.23 9.34 11.12
CA ARG A 168 -7.60 10.63 11.46
C ARG A 168 -8.62 11.55 12.10
N VAL A 169 -8.22 12.24 13.15
CA VAL A 169 -9.06 13.09 13.97
C VAL A 169 -8.39 14.44 14.13
N PHE A 170 -9.11 15.51 13.81
CA PHE A 170 -8.62 16.87 14.00
C PHE A 170 -9.03 17.36 15.39
N VAL A 171 -8.04 17.74 16.18
CA VAL A 171 -8.24 18.31 17.51
C VAL A 171 -7.91 19.78 17.43
N GLU A 172 -8.91 20.61 17.70
CA GLU A 172 -8.71 22.05 17.83
C GLU A 172 -8.47 22.40 19.30
N ASN A 173 -7.34 23.04 19.61
CA ASN A 173 -7.05 23.54 20.95
C ASN A 173 -7.67 24.94 21.18
N GLU A 174 -7.54 25.50 22.39
CA GLU A 174 -8.10 26.82 22.73
C GLU A 174 -7.56 27.96 21.86
N ASP A 175 -6.34 27.79 21.31
CA ASP A 175 -5.70 28.72 20.39
C ASP A 175 -6.09 28.50 18.91
N LYS A 176 -7.11 27.67 18.64
CA LYS A 176 -7.56 27.26 17.30
C LYS A 176 -6.50 26.51 16.46
N VAL A 177 -5.47 25.96 17.10
CA VAL A 177 -4.54 25.04 16.44
C VAL A 177 -5.26 23.72 16.17
N LYS A 178 -5.31 23.30 14.91
CA LYS A 178 -5.80 21.98 14.50
C LYS A 178 -4.63 20.98 14.46
N GLU A 179 -4.59 20.07 15.42
CA GLU A 179 -3.68 18.92 15.45
C GLU A 179 -4.35 17.67 14.88
N ILE A 180 -3.57 16.75 14.31
CA ILE A 180 -4.06 15.47 13.78
C ILE A 180 -3.67 14.35 14.72
N LEU A 181 -4.67 13.69 15.32
CA LEU A 181 -4.52 12.43 16.03
C LEU A 181 -4.94 11.27 15.13
N ILE A 182 -4.33 10.11 15.32
CA ILE A 182 -4.75 8.88 14.65
C ILE A 182 -5.26 7.91 15.69
N ILE A 183 -6.44 7.37 15.46
CA ILE A 183 -7.05 6.36 16.32
C ILE A 183 -7.01 5.02 15.58
N ARG A 184 -6.53 3.96 16.22
CA ARG A 184 -6.58 2.57 15.68
C ARG A 184 -7.01 1.58 16.74
N LYS A 185 -7.61 0.47 16.33
CA LYS A 185 -7.99 -0.63 17.21
C LYS A 185 -6.99 -1.78 17.07
N LYS A 186 -6.25 -2.08 18.13
CA LYS A 186 -5.28 -3.19 18.17
C LYS A 186 -5.61 -4.12 19.34
N ALA A 187 -5.84 -5.39 19.04
CA ALA A 187 -6.16 -6.42 20.03
C ALA A 187 -7.34 -6.04 20.97
N GLY A 188 -8.40 -5.44 20.41
CA GLY A 188 -9.58 -5.02 21.18
C GLY A 188 -9.47 -3.65 21.86
N LYS A 189 -8.24 -3.13 22.05
CA LYS A 189 -7.99 -1.80 22.64
C LYS A 189 -7.88 -0.74 21.55
N LEU A 190 -8.20 0.52 21.85
CA LEU A 190 -7.78 1.62 21.00
C LEU A 190 -6.49 2.22 21.45
N LEU A 191 -5.76 2.63 20.44
CA LEU A 191 -4.52 3.35 20.55
C LEU A 191 -4.76 4.69 19.84
N VAL A 192 -4.59 5.76 20.60
CA VAL A 192 -4.55 7.12 20.07
C VAL A 192 -3.09 7.47 19.89
N TYR A 193 -2.74 7.89 18.68
CA TYR A 193 -1.39 8.25 18.29
C TYR A 193 -1.37 9.75 18.00
N ASP A 194 -0.49 10.46 18.71
CA ASP A 194 -0.19 11.89 18.54
C ASP A 194 0.91 12.14 17.48
N ASN A 195 1.58 11.08 17.07
CA ASN A 195 2.68 11.10 16.12
C ASN A 195 2.75 9.75 15.39
N LEU A 196 1.90 9.55 14.38
CA LEU A 196 2.03 8.39 13.51
C LEU A 196 3.00 8.70 12.38
N ILE A 197 3.97 7.80 12.20
CA ILE A 197 4.75 7.72 10.97
C ILE A 197 4.21 6.57 10.10
N ILE A 198 4.11 6.82 8.80
CA ILE A 198 3.80 5.82 7.78
C ILE A 198 5.12 5.45 7.12
N LEU A 199 5.49 4.17 7.14
CA LEU A 199 6.65 3.71 6.39
C LEU A 199 6.29 3.65 4.91
N GLU A 200 6.90 4.53 4.12
CA GLU A 200 6.68 4.63 2.68
C GLU A 200 7.61 3.66 1.92
N ASN A 201 8.85 3.53 2.40
CA ASN A 201 9.83 2.63 1.82
C ASN A 201 10.88 2.23 2.84
N ILE A 202 11.33 0.98 2.76
CA ILE A 202 12.43 0.42 3.53
C ILE A 202 13.43 -0.13 2.53
N VAL A 203 14.65 0.41 2.62
CA VAL A 203 15.81 -0.09 1.92
C VAL A 203 16.67 -0.85 2.91
N ALA A 204 16.95 -2.10 2.60
CA ALA A 204 17.76 -2.97 3.43
C ALA A 204 18.84 -3.65 2.58
N SER A 205 20.01 -3.88 3.16
CA SER A 205 20.99 -4.80 2.60
C SER A 205 20.84 -6.17 3.24
N ILE A 206 21.03 -7.21 2.45
CA ILE A 206 21.16 -8.58 2.91
C ILE A 206 22.53 -9.07 2.46
N SER A 207 23.33 -9.58 3.40
CA SER A 207 24.65 -10.12 3.11
C SER A 207 24.64 -11.63 3.27
N ILE A 208 25.01 -12.32 2.19
CA ILE A 208 25.15 -13.77 2.15
C ILE A 208 26.62 -14.12 2.25
N ASN A 209 26.97 -15.05 3.14
CA ASN A 209 28.31 -15.61 3.20
C ASN A 209 28.44 -16.76 2.19
N LEU A 210 29.30 -16.59 1.19
CA LEU A 210 29.57 -17.57 0.15
C LEU A 210 30.77 -18.48 0.48
N ASP A 211 31.48 -18.22 1.58
CA ASP A 211 32.70 -18.94 1.93
C ASP A 211 32.42 -20.42 2.19
N GLY A 212 33.19 -21.27 1.50
CA GLY A 212 33.12 -22.72 1.65
C GLY A 212 31.88 -23.37 1.05
N ILE A 213 31.01 -22.63 0.35
CA ILE A 213 29.88 -23.22 -0.37
C ILE A 213 30.39 -23.91 -1.63
N LYS A 214 30.01 -25.18 -1.81
CA LYS A 214 30.30 -25.96 -3.01
C LYS A 214 29.09 -25.90 -3.94
N SER A 215 29.20 -25.16 -5.03
CA SER A 215 28.20 -25.09 -6.10
C SER A 215 28.90 -24.75 -7.41
N GLU A 216 28.41 -25.27 -8.54
CA GLU A 216 28.92 -24.90 -9.87
C GLU A 216 28.65 -23.42 -10.23
N TYR A 217 27.74 -22.77 -9.51
CA TYR A 217 27.39 -21.36 -9.67
C TYR A 217 28.19 -20.44 -8.75
N ILE A 218 29.21 -20.95 -8.05
CA ILE A 218 30.09 -20.15 -7.19
C ILE A 218 31.54 -20.34 -7.61
N HIS A 219 32.20 -19.24 -7.92
CA HIS A 219 33.61 -19.19 -8.32
C HIS A 219 34.35 -18.13 -7.51
N ASN A 220 35.41 -18.52 -6.81
CA ASN A 220 36.19 -17.61 -5.95
C ASN A 220 35.31 -16.81 -4.97
N ASN A 221 34.36 -17.49 -4.31
CA ASN A 221 33.38 -16.91 -3.39
C ASN A 221 32.51 -15.80 -4.03
N ARG A 222 32.29 -15.86 -5.34
CA ARG A 222 31.36 -15.00 -6.09
C ARG A 222 30.34 -15.83 -6.83
N LEU A 223 29.12 -15.32 -6.95
CA LEU A 223 28.05 -15.93 -7.73
C LEU A 223 28.30 -15.74 -9.22
N ASP A 224 28.14 -16.82 -9.98
CA ASP A 224 28.04 -16.79 -11.42
C ASP A 224 26.62 -16.41 -11.84
N ILE A 225 26.37 -15.09 -11.83
CA ILE A 225 25.08 -14.47 -12.13
C ILE A 225 24.53 -14.94 -13.49
N GLU A 226 25.37 -15.00 -14.51
CA GLU A 226 24.95 -15.28 -15.88
C GLU A 226 24.51 -16.74 -16.01
N ASN A 227 25.23 -17.68 -15.38
CA ASN A 227 24.84 -19.09 -15.34
C ASN A 227 23.59 -19.34 -14.49
N ILE A 228 23.40 -18.60 -13.39
CA ILE A 228 22.17 -18.67 -12.58
C ILE A 228 20.97 -18.26 -13.42
N ILE A 229 21.07 -17.15 -14.16
CA ILE A 229 19.97 -16.66 -15.00
C ILE A 229 19.67 -17.64 -16.14
N GLU A 230 20.70 -18.12 -16.83
CA GLU A 230 20.52 -19.14 -17.87
C GLU A 230 19.78 -20.35 -17.29
N LYS A 231 20.25 -20.88 -16.15
CA LYS A 231 19.63 -22.05 -15.50
C LYS A 231 18.17 -21.81 -15.13
N ASP A 232 17.83 -20.63 -14.60
CA ASP A 232 16.46 -20.29 -14.23
C ASP A 232 15.53 -20.37 -15.44
N TYR A 233 15.89 -19.70 -16.54
CA TYR A 233 15.07 -19.69 -17.74
C TYR A 233 15.04 -21.05 -18.44
N MET A 234 16.14 -21.80 -18.43
CA MET A 234 16.16 -23.17 -18.93
C MET A 234 15.20 -24.08 -18.14
N ASN A 235 15.13 -23.92 -16.82
CA ASN A 235 14.18 -24.67 -15.98
C ASN A 235 12.72 -24.27 -16.31
N ILE A 236 12.44 -22.97 -16.44
CA ILE A 236 11.10 -22.45 -16.81
C ILE A 236 10.68 -23.00 -18.17
N PHE A 237 11.56 -22.92 -19.17
CA PHE A 237 11.31 -23.41 -20.52
C PHE A 237 11.11 -24.92 -20.57
N THR A 238 11.97 -25.68 -19.89
CA THR A 238 11.88 -27.14 -19.83
C THR A 238 10.57 -27.57 -19.17
N LYS A 239 10.16 -26.88 -18.11
CA LYS A 239 8.89 -27.15 -17.44
C LYS A 239 7.71 -26.86 -18.37
N ALA A 240 7.70 -25.70 -19.03
CA ALA A 240 6.64 -25.32 -19.95
C ALA A 240 6.54 -26.28 -21.15
N THR A 241 7.65 -26.75 -21.71
CA THR A 241 7.62 -27.65 -22.87
C THR A 241 7.33 -29.12 -22.51
N LYS A 242 7.63 -29.56 -21.29
CA LYS A 242 7.34 -30.94 -20.83
C LYS A 242 5.94 -31.13 -20.25
N GLU A 243 5.40 -30.13 -19.56
CA GLU A 243 4.09 -30.22 -18.88
C GLU A 243 2.91 -29.95 -19.82
N ASN A 244 3.11 -29.21 -20.93
CA ASN A 244 2.05 -28.97 -21.91
C ASN A 244 1.98 -30.11 -22.94
N THR A 245 0.77 -30.61 -23.20
CA THR A 245 0.50 -31.54 -24.31
C THR A 245 0.78 -30.91 -25.68
N ASN A 246 0.67 -29.58 -25.78
CA ASN A 246 1.08 -28.80 -26.93
C ASN A 246 2.38 -28.04 -26.61
N ILE A 247 3.47 -28.42 -27.28
CA ILE A 247 4.81 -27.82 -27.06
C ILE A 247 4.84 -26.36 -27.51
N GLU A 248 4.14 -26.00 -28.58
CA GLU A 248 4.06 -24.62 -29.09
C GLU A 248 3.45 -23.67 -28.06
N GLU A 249 2.38 -24.11 -27.39
CA GLU A 249 1.75 -23.34 -26.31
C GLU A 249 2.72 -23.15 -25.13
N GLY A 250 3.53 -24.16 -24.83
CA GLY A 250 4.59 -24.07 -23.83
C GLY A 250 5.67 -23.04 -24.20
N ILE A 251 6.11 -23.03 -25.47
CA ILE A 251 7.08 -22.06 -25.98
C ILE A 251 6.51 -20.63 -25.90
N ALA A 252 5.27 -20.42 -26.35
CA ALA A 252 4.61 -19.11 -26.35
C ALA A 252 4.38 -18.54 -24.94
N LYS A 253 4.32 -19.39 -23.90
CA LYS A 253 4.26 -18.94 -22.51
C LYS A 253 5.58 -18.37 -21.99
N VAL A 254 6.70 -18.70 -22.63
CA VAL A 254 8.05 -18.34 -22.14
C VAL A 254 8.72 -17.30 -23.04
N ILE A 255 8.51 -17.37 -24.36
CA ILE A 255 9.12 -16.46 -25.32
C ILE A 255 8.16 -15.30 -25.61
N ASN A 256 8.69 -14.08 -25.60
CA ASN A 256 7.95 -12.88 -25.97
C ASN A 256 7.49 -12.94 -27.43
N ASN A 257 6.26 -12.50 -27.70
CA ASN A 257 5.66 -12.50 -29.04
C ASN A 257 6.56 -11.83 -30.09
N GLU A 258 7.24 -10.73 -29.76
CA GLU A 258 8.13 -10.03 -30.69
C GLU A 258 9.35 -10.86 -31.13
N TYR A 259 9.79 -11.79 -30.28
CA TYR A 259 10.95 -12.66 -30.52
C TYR A 259 10.55 -14.06 -30.98
N SER A 260 9.25 -14.37 -30.99
CA SER A 260 8.70 -15.65 -31.42
C SER A 260 9.12 -16.00 -32.85
N ASP A 261 9.02 -15.04 -33.78
CA ASP A 261 9.40 -15.25 -35.19
C ASP A 261 10.89 -15.53 -35.35
N THR A 262 11.73 -14.84 -34.58
CA THR A 262 13.19 -15.06 -34.59
C THR A 262 13.52 -16.45 -34.07
N PHE A 263 12.85 -16.89 -33.00
CA PHE A 263 13.01 -18.22 -32.44
C PHE A 263 12.55 -19.31 -33.41
N LYS A 264 11.38 -19.12 -34.05
CA LYS A 264 10.85 -20.00 -35.10
C LYS A 264 11.79 -20.14 -36.28
N LYS A 265 12.39 -19.03 -36.73
CA LYS A 265 13.40 -19.06 -37.78
C LYS A 265 14.60 -19.94 -37.39
N ALA A 266 15.09 -19.82 -36.16
CA ALA A 266 16.19 -20.66 -35.66
C ALA A 266 15.80 -22.16 -35.58
N MET A 267 14.54 -22.47 -35.26
CA MET A 267 14.01 -23.85 -35.33
C MET A 267 14.00 -24.40 -36.76
N ASN A 268 13.54 -23.60 -37.73
CA ASN A 268 13.51 -23.98 -39.14
C ASN A 268 14.92 -24.24 -39.70
N GLU A 269 15.91 -23.42 -39.32
CA GLU A 269 17.32 -23.60 -39.70
C GLU A 269 17.92 -24.93 -39.19
N GLU A 270 17.44 -25.44 -38.05
CA GLU A 270 17.81 -26.75 -37.47
C GLU A 270 16.91 -27.91 -37.95
N GLY A 271 16.05 -27.64 -38.93
CA GLY A 271 15.18 -28.62 -39.59
C GLY A 271 13.96 -29.04 -38.78
N ILE A 272 13.46 -28.18 -37.89
CA ILE A 272 12.28 -28.42 -37.05
C ILE A 272 11.10 -27.65 -37.64
N ASP A 273 10.08 -28.36 -38.11
CA ASP A 273 8.83 -27.80 -38.63
C ASP A 273 7.94 -27.33 -37.47
N GLU A 274 7.65 -26.03 -37.42
CA GLU A 274 6.86 -25.41 -36.36
C GLU A 274 5.42 -25.94 -36.29
N GLU A 275 4.86 -26.48 -37.38
CA GLU A 275 3.50 -27.03 -37.41
C GLU A 275 3.43 -28.51 -36.99
N LYS A 276 4.59 -29.15 -36.74
CA LYS A 276 4.71 -30.60 -36.44
C LYS A 276 5.70 -30.92 -35.32
N ILE A 277 5.80 -30.04 -34.33
CA ILE A 277 6.69 -30.25 -33.18
C ILE A 277 6.28 -31.50 -32.43
N ASN A 278 7.21 -32.46 -32.32
CA ASN A 278 7.00 -33.71 -31.62
C ASN A 278 8.02 -33.90 -30.50
N LYS A 279 7.80 -34.89 -29.62
CA LYS A 279 8.65 -35.12 -28.43
C LYS A 279 10.13 -35.35 -28.74
N LYS A 280 10.48 -35.78 -29.96
CA LYS A 280 11.88 -35.98 -30.36
C LYS A 280 12.60 -34.66 -30.65
N ASP A 281 11.86 -33.60 -30.95
CA ASP A 281 12.41 -32.27 -31.22
C ASP A 281 12.70 -31.50 -29.93
N THR A 282 12.15 -31.92 -28.79
CA THR A 282 12.26 -31.22 -27.51
C THR A 282 13.71 -30.94 -27.11
N GLU A 283 14.64 -31.88 -27.33
CA GLU A 283 16.06 -31.67 -27.02
C GLU A 283 16.69 -30.58 -27.90
N LYS A 284 16.43 -30.62 -29.22
CA LYS A 284 16.93 -29.60 -30.14
C LYS A 284 16.33 -28.23 -29.85
N ILE A 285 15.03 -28.15 -29.60
CA ILE A 285 14.34 -26.91 -29.24
C ILE A 285 14.92 -26.33 -27.94
N THR A 286 15.21 -27.17 -26.95
CA THR A 286 15.84 -26.77 -25.70
C THR A 286 17.23 -26.19 -25.94
N GLU A 287 18.03 -26.78 -26.85
CA GLU A 287 19.34 -26.25 -27.22
C GLU A 287 19.26 -24.91 -27.98
N ILE A 288 18.28 -24.75 -28.86
CA ILE A 288 18.03 -23.47 -29.54
C ILE A 288 17.66 -22.38 -28.52
N PHE A 289 16.80 -22.72 -27.56
CA PHE A 289 16.43 -21.81 -26.48
C PHE A 289 17.63 -21.43 -25.61
N ARG A 290 18.48 -22.40 -25.28
CA ARG A 290 19.73 -22.15 -24.56
C ARG A 290 20.61 -21.11 -25.26
N LYS A 291 20.87 -21.31 -26.56
CA LYS A 291 21.66 -20.35 -27.37
C LYS A 291 21.01 -18.97 -27.40
N THR A 292 19.68 -18.92 -27.53
CA THR A 292 18.91 -17.66 -27.56
C THR A 292 19.05 -16.90 -26.24
N ILE A 293 18.89 -17.59 -25.11
CA ILE A 293 19.00 -16.98 -23.78
C ILE A 293 20.43 -16.54 -23.48
N ARG A 294 21.44 -17.34 -23.85
CA ARG A 294 22.85 -16.94 -23.69
C ARG A 294 23.16 -15.64 -24.40
N LYS A 295 22.75 -15.53 -25.67
CA LYS A 295 22.90 -14.30 -26.43
C LYS A 295 22.16 -13.13 -25.76
N ALA A 296 20.93 -13.34 -25.29
CA ALA A 296 20.16 -12.30 -24.61
C ALA A 296 20.80 -11.84 -23.29
N ILE A 297 21.43 -12.74 -22.53
CA ILE A 297 22.19 -12.40 -21.31
C ILE A 297 23.41 -11.53 -21.66
N GLU A 298 24.19 -11.93 -22.68
CA GLU A 298 25.38 -11.22 -23.15
C GLU A 298 25.05 -9.80 -23.65
N GLU A 299 23.95 -9.66 -24.39
CA GLU A 299 23.47 -8.39 -24.93
C GLU A 299 22.70 -7.55 -23.89
N GLY A 300 22.32 -8.14 -22.75
CA GLY A 300 21.52 -7.46 -21.72
C GLY A 300 20.06 -7.20 -22.14
N GLU A 301 19.49 -8.10 -22.95
CA GLU A 301 18.15 -7.97 -23.55
C GLU A 301 17.18 -9.08 -23.10
N ILE A 302 17.43 -9.71 -21.95
CA ILE A 302 16.62 -10.81 -21.42
C ILE A 302 15.12 -10.45 -21.36
N GLU A 303 14.80 -9.25 -20.89
CA GLU A 303 13.44 -8.72 -20.79
C GLU A 303 12.71 -8.59 -22.13
N LYS A 304 13.45 -8.55 -23.24
CA LYS A 304 12.88 -8.52 -24.58
C LYS A 304 12.55 -9.93 -25.06
N VAL A 305 13.41 -10.90 -24.75
CA VAL A 305 13.25 -12.30 -25.20
C VAL A 305 12.23 -13.06 -24.36
N ILE A 306 12.22 -12.88 -23.04
CA ILE A 306 11.33 -13.61 -22.13
C ILE A 306 9.98 -12.91 -22.01
N ALA A 307 8.90 -13.69 -22.09
CA ALA A 307 7.54 -13.20 -21.91
C ALA A 307 7.37 -12.56 -20.51
N PRO A 308 6.62 -11.44 -20.37
CA PRO A 308 6.48 -10.72 -19.10
C PRO A 308 5.99 -11.56 -17.91
N ASP A 309 5.18 -12.59 -18.17
CA ASP A 309 4.64 -13.49 -17.14
C ASP A 309 5.63 -14.59 -16.73
N ALA A 310 6.59 -14.92 -17.59
CA ALA A 310 7.69 -15.84 -17.31
C ALA A 310 8.95 -15.14 -16.78
N LEU A 311 8.96 -13.79 -16.74
CA LEU A 311 10.13 -13.00 -16.39
C LEU A 311 10.38 -12.99 -14.87
N THR A 312 11.37 -13.76 -14.44
CA THR A 312 11.80 -13.84 -13.03
C THR A 312 12.91 -12.84 -12.69
N PHE A 313 13.99 -12.83 -13.48
CA PHE A 313 15.20 -12.03 -13.25
C PHE A 313 15.43 -11.02 -14.39
N LEU A 314 15.68 -9.76 -14.04
CA LEU A 314 16.16 -8.78 -15.01
C LEU A 314 17.66 -8.67 -14.89
N TYR A 315 18.35 -8.60 -16.01
CA TYR A 315 19.80 -8.42 -16.01
C TYR A 315 20.23 -7.72 -17.30
N ASN A 316 20.93 -6.60 -17.10
CA ASN A 316 21.60 -5.89 -18.17
C ASN A 316 22.89 -5.32 -17.61
N LYS A 317 23.99 -6.08 -17.79
CA LYS A 317 25.32 -5.77 -17.26
C LYS A 317 25.81 -4.38 -17.65
N SER A 318 25.45 -3.90 -18.84
CA SER A 318 25.84 -2.58 -19.34
C SER A 318 25.18 -1.42 -18.59
N ARG A 319 23.97 -1.65 -18.06
CA ARG A 319 23.19 -0.66 -17.30
C ARG A 319 23.37 -0.81 -15.80
N PHE A 320 23.45 -2.05 -15.32
CA PHE A 320 23.48 -2.36 -13.90
C PHE A 320 24.20 -3.69 -13.66
N PRO A 321 25.17 -3.76 -12.72
CA PRO A 321 26.02 -4.95 -12.56
C PRO A 321 25.35 -6.11 -11.82
N GLY A 322 24.19 -5.91 -11.16
CA GLY A 322 23.48 -6.93 -10.42
C GLY A 322 22.27 -7.51 -11.17
N ILE A 323 21.76 -8.65 -10.69
CA ILE A 323 20.47 -9.20 -11.11
C ILE A 323 19.36 -8.51 -10.32
N VAL A 324 18.27 -8.12 -10.99
CA VAL A 324 17.05 -7.65 -10.34
C VAL A 324 16.03 -8.78 -10.25
N TYR A 325 15.69 -9.18 -9.04
CA TYR A 325 14.63 -10.14 -8.75
C TYR A 325 13.40 -9.40 -8.20
N ARG A 326 12.30 -9.39 -8.96
CA ARG A 326 11.07 -8.68 -8.56
C ARG A 326 10.09 -9.61 -7.86
N LEU A 327 9.69 -9.24 -6.65
CA LEU A 327 8.70 -9.94 -5.83
C LEU A 327 7.39 -9.13 -5.82
N LYS A 328 6.57 -9.30 -6.87
CA LYS A 328 5.38 -8.48 -7.13
C LYS A 328 4.40 -8.44 -5.95
N ASP A 329 4.17 -9.58 -5.30
CA ASP A 329 3.25 -9.71 -4.17
C ASP A 329 3.78 -9.10 -2.85
N LEU A 330 5.09 -8.86 -2.75
CA LEU A 330 5.71 -8.09 -1.67
C LEU A 330 5.93 -6.62 -2.06
N GLN A 331 5.62 -6.24 -3.31
CA GLN A 331 5.90 -4.92 -3.90
C GLN A 331 7.37 -4.49 -3.76
N LEU A 332 8.31 -5.44 -3.85
CA LEU A 332 9.73 -5.21 -3.61
C LEU A 332 10.59 -5.77 -4.75
N ALA A 333 11.76 -5.16 -4.96
CA ALA A 333 12.83 -5.68 -5.79
C ALA A 333 14.08 -5.99 -4.96
N MET A 334 14.74 -7.11 -5.27
CA MET A 334 16.05 -7.48 -4.74
C MET A 334 17.09 -7.29 -5.85
N LEU A 335 18.15 -6.56 -5.56
CA LEU A 335 19.29 -6.34 -6.43
C LEU A 335 20.43 -7.22 -5.92
N LEU A 336 20.64 -8.37 -6.55
CA LEU A 336 21.66 -9.35 -6.17
C LEU A 336 22.96 -9.09 -6.94
N PHE A 337 24.05 -8.93 -6.21
CA PHE A 337 25.39 -8.78 -6.77
C PHE A 337 26.17 -10.09 -6.69
N ASP A 338 27.18 -10.22 -7.53
CA ASP A 338 28.06 -11.40 -7.57
C ASP A 338 28.84 -11.61 -6.27
N SER A 339 29.04 -10.56 -5.47
CA SER A 339 29.61 -10.65 -4.12
C SER A 339 28.74 -11.39 -3.10
N GLY A 340 27.48 -11.71 -3.43
CA GLY A 340 26.49 -12.20 -2.46
C GLY A 340 25.83 -11.09 -1.64
N SER A 341 26.18 -9.82 -1.90
CA SER A 341 25.46 -8.67 -1.38
C SER A 341 24.12 -8.54 -2.12
N ILE A 342 23.07 -8.18 -1.39
CA ILE A 342 21.74 -7.94 -1.95
C ILE A 342 21.22 -6.63 -1.41
N ILE A 343 20.65 -5.79 -2.29
CA ILE A 343 19.90 -4.60 -1.89
C ILE A 343 18.41 -4.86 -2.11
N CYS A 344 17.62 -4.74 -1.05
CA CYS A 344 16.18 -4.81 -1.05
C CYS A 344 15.61 -3.38 -1.06
N THR A 345 14.67 -3.08 -1.96
CA THR A 345 13.99 -1.77 -2.02
C THR A 345 12.51 -1.92 -2.40
N GLY A 346 11.66 -1.03 -1.92
CA GLY A 346 10.22 -1.00 -2.17
C GLY A 346 9.37 -1.58 -1.03
N ALA A 347 9.98 -2.14 0.01
CA ALA A 347 9.22 -2.72 1.12
C ALA A 347 8.56 -1.63 1.98
N GLY A 348 7.23 -1.68 2.14
CA GLY A 348 6.53 -0.83 3.11
C GLY A 348 6.63 -1.30 4.56
N ARG A 349 7.22 -2.49 4.82
CA ARG A 349 7.31 -3.13 6.15
C ARG A 349 8.56 -4.01 6.27
N GLU A 350 9.19 -4.02 7.44
CA GLU A 350 10.39 -4.85 7.68
C GLU A 350 10.13 -6.36 7.51
N GLU A 351 8.92 -6.82 7.87
CA GLU A 351 8.49 -8.21 7.67
C GLU A 351 8.61 -8.64 6.19
N PHE A 352 8.42 -7.72 5.24
CA PHE A 352 8.51 -8.03 3.83
C PHE A 352 9.96 -8.24 3.40
N VAL A 353 10.91 -7.51 4.00
CA VAL A 353 12.35 -7.74 3.80
C VAL A 353 12.73 -9.15 4.30
N GLN A 354 12.21 -9.56 5.46
CA GLN A 354 12.44 -10.91 5.99
C GLN A 354 11.83 -12.01 5.10
N LYS A 355 10.63 -11.80 4.55
CA LYS A 355 10.02 -12.71 3.57
C LYS A 355 10.83 -12.77 2.27
N ALA A 356 11.33 -11.62 1.79
CA ALA A 356 12.17 -11.53 0.61
C ALA A 356 13.50 -12.29 0.80
N LYS A 357 14.14 -12.14 1.97
CA LYS A 357 15.31 -12.95 2.36
C LYS A 357 15.00 -14.43 2.24
N ASN A 358 13.92 -14.90 2.87
CA ASN A 358 13.57 -16.32 2.85
C ASN A 358 13.31 -16.83 1.42
N ARG A 359 12.68 -16.03 0.56
CA ARG A 359 12.51 -16.38 -0.86
C ARG A 359 13.82 -16.45 -1.61
N MET A 360 14.75 -15.54 -1.35
CA MET A 360 16.07 -15.61 -1.94
C MET A 360 16.82 -16.87 -1.50
N ILE A 361 16.75 -17.24 -0.21
CA ILE A 361 17.35 -18.48 0.29
C ILE A 361 16.77 -19.69 -0.44
N GLU A 362 15.45 -19.79 -0.55
CA GLU A 362 14.81 -20.88 -1.30
C GLU A 362 15.19 -20.86 -2.78
N LYS A 363 15.26 -19.66 -3.38
CA LYS A 363 15.66 -19.50 -4.77
C LYS A 363 17.10 -19.93 -5.02
N LEU A 364 18.03 -19.63 -4.11
CA LEU A 364 19.42 -20.07 -4.17
C LEU A 364 19.55 -21.59 -4.06
N LYS A 365 18.72 -22.26 -3.25
CA LYS A 365 18.70 -23.74 -3.18
C LYS A 365 18.32 -24.40 -4.50
N GLU A 366 17.51 -23.76 -5.35
CA GLU A 366 17.20 -24.28 -6.70
C GLU A 366 18.45 -24.38 -7.59
N PHE A 367 19.51 -23.68 -7.24
CA PHE A 367 20.83 -23.69 -7.91
C PHE A 367 21.88 -24.45 -7.09
N ASP A 368 21.48 -25.31 -6.16
CA ASP A 368 22.37 -26.04 -5.25
C ASP A 368 23.29 -25.11 -4.41
N ILE A 369 22.88 -23.85 -4.23
CA ILE A 369 23.57 -22.89 -3.37
C ILE A 369 22.97 -23.01 -1.96
N ASN A 370 23.52 -23.94 -1.19
CA ASN A 370 23.14 -24.17 0.20
C ASN A 370 23.98 -23.29 1.13
N LEU A 371 23.35 -22.32 1.79
CA LEU A 371 24.04 -21.37 2.67
C LEU A 371 24.51 -22.02 3.96
N ASN A 372 25.74 -21.74 4.37
CA ASN A 372 26.35 -22.24 5.60
C ASN A 372 25.93 -21.45 6.85
N SER A 373 25.39 -20.25 6.66
CA SER A 373 24.97 -19.34 7.74
C SER A 373 23.74 -18.54 7.34
N GLU A 374 22.99 -18.07 8.34
CA GLU A 374 21.84 -17.20 8.12
C GLU A 374 22.30 -15.85 7.52
N PRO A 375 21.67 -15.36 6.44
CA PRO A 375 22.01 -14.05 5.89
C PRO A 375 21.70 -12.91 6.87
N ILE A 376 22.60 -11.93 6.93
CA ILE A 376 22.51 -10.77 7.82
C ILE A 376 21.69 -9.69 7.11
N ILE A 377 20.67 -9.15 7.78
CA ILE A 377 19.87 -8.02 7.30
C ILE A 377 20.34 -6.76 8.02
N GLU A 378 20.61 -5.70 7.26
CA GLU A 378 20.89 -4.37 7.79
C GLU A 378 19.98 -3.34 7.11
N LEU A 379 19.32 -2.51 7.91
CA LEU A 379 18.52 -1.41 7.39
C LEU A 379 19.45 -0.29 6.92
N GLN A 380 19.33 0.10 5.66
CA GLN A 380 20.18 1.11 5.03
C GLN A 380 19.50 2.48 5.01
N ASN A 381 18.20 2.48 4.72
CA ASN A 381 17.40 3.70 4.71
C ASN A 381 15.93 3.38 4.95
N ILE A 382 15.26 4.23 5.71
CA ILE A 382 13.82 4.23 5.88
C ILE A 382 13.31 5.58 5.39
N VAL A 383 12.39 5.50 4.45
CA VAL A 383 11.57 6.63 4.04
C VAL A 383 10.23 6.48 4.74
N ALA A 384 9.86 7.49 5.52
CA ALA A 384 8.58 7.56 6.18
C ALA A 384 7.86 8.87 5.82
N SER A 385 6.58 8.95 6.11
CA SER A 385 5.83 10.20 6.05
C SER A 385 4.99 10.38 7.29
N THR A 386 4.72 11.62 7.63
CA THR A 386 3.84 11.99 8.73
C THR A 386 3.14 13.31 8.42
N MET A 387 2.17 13.66 9.25
CA MET A 387 1.41 14.90 9.14
C MET A 387 0.83 15.21 10.52
N PHE A 388 1.33 16.27 11.15
CA PHE A 388 0.88 16.67 12.49
C PHE A 388 -0.21 17.73 12.44
N TYR A 389 -0.11 18.64 11.46
CA TYR A 389 -0.94 19.82 11.31
C TYR A 389 -1.40 19.95 9.86
N PRO A 390 -2.55 20.58 9.57
CA PRO A 390 -3.06 20.71 8.20
C PRO A 390 -2.32 21.76 7.36
N LYS A 391 -1.71 22.76 8.00
CA LYS A 391 -0.94 23.82 7.34
C LYS A 391 0.23 24.28 8.20
N ILE A 392 1.39 24.41 7.59
CA ILE A 392 2.63 24.90 8.22
C ILE A 392 3.12 26.11 7.45
N ASN A 393 3.48 27.18 8.17
CA ASN A 393 4.14 28.36 7.63
C ASN A 393 5.65 28.06 7.49
N LEU A 394 6.09 27.74 6.28
CA LEU A 394 7.48 27.34 6.01
C LEU A 394 8.45 28.51 6.18
N ASP A 395 8.03 29.74 5.87
CA ASP A 395 8.86 30.94 6.03
C ASP A 395 9.23 31.13 7.52
N VAL A 396 8.24 31.04 8.40
CA VAL A 396 8.45 31.15 9.86
C VAL A 396 9.31 30.01 10.40
N LEU A 397 9.14 28.79 9.89
CA LEU A 397 9.96 27.66 10.30
C LEU A 397 11.41 27.81 9.82
N ALA A 398 11.61 28.37 8.62
CA ALA A 398 12.94 28.62 8.07
C ALA A 398 13.71 29.66 8.88
N ASP A 399 13.04 30.76 9.25
CA ASP A 399 13.63 31.82 10.07
C ASP A 399 13.98 31.37 11.51
N TYR A 400 13.36 30.28 11.98
CA TYR A 400 13.52 29.78 13.34
C TYR A 400 14.78 28.92 13.55
N ASP A 401 15.18 28.11 12.57
CA ASP A 401 16.28 27.13 12.71
C ASP A 401 17.22 27.16 11.49
N GLU A 402 18.50 27.37 11.75
CA GLU A 402 19.57 27.43 10.73
C GLU A 402 19.81 26.10 10.01
N ASN A 403 19.32 24.98 10.56
CA ASN A 403 19.43 23.66 9.94
C ASN A 403 18.36 23.43 8.86
N THR A 404 17.65 24.49 8.46
CA THR A 404 16.64 24.48 7.43
C THR A 404 17.15 25.12 6.14
N GLU A 405 16.70 24.60 5.00
CA GLU A 405 16.92 25.19 3.68
C GLU A 405 15.55 25.33 3.01
N TYR A 406 15.15 26.56 2.71
CA TYR A 406 13.87 26.85 2.06
C TYR A 406 14.03 27.85 0.92
N GLU A 407 14.01 27.33 -0.30
CA GLU A 407 14.10 28.10 -1.54
C GLU A 407 12.92 27.68 -2.44
N PRO A 408 11.71 28.26 -2.26
CA PRO A 408 10.48 27.77 -2.89
C PRO A 408 10.51 27.75 -4.42
N GLU A 409 11.34 28.62 -5.03
CA GLU A 409 11.56 28.66 -6.48
C GLU A 409 12.38 27.48 -7.01
N GLN A 410 13.21 26.85 -6.16
CA GLN A 410 14.00 25.66 -6.50
C GLN A 410 13.29 24.37 -6.06
N PHE A 411 12.68 24.39 -4.87
CA PHE A 411 11.99 23.24 -4.30
C PHE A 411 10.82 23.70 -3.41
N PRO A 412 9.59 23.18 -3.61
CA PRO A 412 8.39 23.69 -2.92
C PRO A 412 8.28 23.33 -1.43
N GLY A 413 9.16 22.49 -0.90
CA GLY A 413 9.21 22.11 0.51
C GLY A 413 10.42 22.73 1.23
N LEU A 414 10.36 22.79 2.55
CA LEU A 414 11.49 23.12 3.40
C LEU A 414 12.27 21.84 3.70
N ILE A 415 13.59 21.88 3.52
CA ILE A 415 14.49 20.78 3.88
C ILE A 415 14.98 21.05 5.29
N TYR A 416 14.65 20.18 6.26
CA TYR A 416 15.13 20.30 7.63
C TYR A 416 16.10 19.16 7.94
N LYS A 417 17.34 19.48 8.30
CA LYS A 417 18.40 18.50 8.56
C LYS A 417 18.56 18.30 10.06
N ILE A 418 18.44 17.07 10.54
CA ILE A 418 18.69 16.71 11.92
C ILE A 418 19.98 15.88 11.97
N GLU A 419 20.95 16.30 12.78
CA GLU A 419 22.23 15.60 12.90
C GLU A 419 22.12 14.31 13.73
N VAL A 420 21.33 14.35 14.81
CA VAL A 420 21.14 13.24 15.75
C VAL A 420 19.66 13.09 16.09
N PRO A 421 18.99 12.02 15.62
CA PRO A 421 19.48 11.02 14.66
C PRO A 421 19.66 11.62 13.26
N LYS A 422 20.71 11.20 12.54
CA LYS A 422 21.03 11.72 11.20
C LYS A 422 19.89 11.46 10.22
N THR A 423 19.09 12.48 9.94
CA THR A 423 17.86 12.40 9.17
C THR A 423 17.58 13.71 8.43
N VAL A 424 16.80 13.65 7.36
CA VAL A 424 16.39 14.82 6.56
C VAL A 424 14.89 14.78 6.41
N MET A 425 14.24 15.90 6.76
CA MET A 425 12.81 16.11 6.63
C MET A 425 12.53 16.99 5.43
N LEU A 426 11.54 16.61 4.64
CA LEU A 426 10.94 17.48 3.63
C LEU A 426 9.57 17.92 4.16
N VAL A 427 9.48 19.16 4.64
CA VAL A 427 8.29 19.74 5.25
C VAL A 427 7.54 20.55 4.20
N PHE A 428 6.27 20.23 3.96
CA PHE A 428 5.44 20.92 2.98
C PHE A 428 4.41 21.82 3.67
N ARG A 429 4.01 22.91 2.98
CA ARG A 429 2.99 23.85 3.47
C ARG A 429 1.64 23.17 3.74
N SER A 430 1.36 22.05 3.08
CA SER A 430 0.20 21.17 3.31
C SER A 430 0.25 20.38 4.63
N GLY A 431 1.33 20.52 5.41
CA GLY A 431 1.55 19.77 6.64
C GLY A 431 2.11 18.36 6.44
N ARG A 432 2.18 17.86 5.20
CA ARG A 432 2.89 16.61 4.91
C ARG A 432 4.37 16.79 5.20
N ILE A 433 4.95 15.81 5.89
CA ILE A 433 6.37 15.73 6.19
C ILE A 433 6.85 14.39 5.66
N VAL A 434 7.89 14.41 4.83
CA VAL A 434 8.60 13.19 4.39
C VAL A 434 9.89 13.08 5.18
N ILE A 435 10.14 11.90 5.73
CA ILE A 435 11.30 11.56 6.54
C ILE A 435 12.20 10.64 5.72
N THR A 436 13.47 10.96 5.57
CA THR A 436 14.45 10.11 4.88
C THR A 436 15.81 10.15 5.57
N GLY A 437 16.68 9.18 5.27
CA GLY A 437 18.01 9.03 5.85
C GLY A 437 18.04 8.25 7.17
N ALA A 438 16.87 7.91 7.73
CA ALA A 438 16.78 7.15 8.98
C ALA A 438 17.26 5.71 8.78
N LYS A 439 18.11 5.22 9.68
CA LYS A 439 18.60 3.83 9.68
C LYS A 439 17.77 2.87 10.53
N SER A 440 16.79 3.38 11.26
CA SER A 440 15.87 2.59 12.06
C SER A 440 14.52 3.30 12.15
N VAL A 441 13.47 2.54 12.44
CA VAL A 441 12.13 3.10 12.65
C VAL A 441 12.14 4.06 13.84
N ASP A 442 12.89 3.72 14.90
CA ASP A 442 13.02 4.58 16.08
C ASP A 442 13.65 5.93 15.75
N PHE A 443 14.67 5.98 14.89
CA PHE A 443 15.26 7.24 14.44
C PHE A 443 14.27 8.08 13.63
N ALA A 444 13.44 7.45 12.79
CA ALA A 444 12.39 8.17 12.08
C ALA A 444 11.33 8.73 13.05
N ILE A 445 10.97 7.99 14.10
CA ILE A 445 10.02 8.44 15.14
C ILE A 445 10.63 9.61 15.93
N GLU A 446 11.89 9.52 16.32
CA GLU A 446 12.59 10.57 17.07
C GLU A 446 12.72 11.86 16.25
N ALA A 447 13.18 11.75 15.01
CA ALA A 447 13.24 12.87 14.06
C ALA A 447 11.86 13.51 13.83
N SER A 448 10.81 12.68 13.72
CA SER A 448 9.41 13.12 13.63
C SER A 448 9.01 13.97 14.85
N LYS A 449 9.32 13.51 16.07
CA LYS A 449 9.03 14.24 17.32
C LYS A 449 9.80 15.57 17.41
N MET A 450 11.08 15.57 17.04
CA MET A 450 11.91 16.78 17.01
C MET A 450 11.34 17.81 16.02
N THR A 451 10.93 17.36 14.84
CA THR A 451 10.30 18.22 13.82
C THR A 451 8.99 18.81 14.32
N LYS A 452 8.12 17.99 14.94
CA LYS A 452 6.86 18.47 15.55
C LYS A 452 7.12 19.56 16.59
N LYS A 453 8.11 19.36 17.45
CA LYS A 453 8.52 20.33 18.46
C LYS A 453 9.02 21.64 17.84
N ALA A 454 9.91 21.57 16.84
CA ALA A 454 10.42 22.75 16.15
C ALA A 454 9.30 23.58 15.50
N ILE A 455 8.32 22.94 14.85
CA ILE A 455 7.15 23.62 14.28
C ILE A 455 6.35 24.38 15.37
N MET A 456 6.16 23.75 16.53
CA MET A 456 5.44 24.34 17.66
C MET A 456 6.22 25.51 18.29
N ASP A 457 7.50 25.31 18.56
CA ASP A 457 8.37 26.31 19.19
C ASP A 457 8.55 27.54 18.29
N ALA A 458 8.64 27.34 16.97
CA ALA A 458 8.65 28.39 15.95
C ALA A 458 7.31 29.13 15.83
N LYS A 459 6.22 28.57 16.38
CA LYS A 459 4.83 29.02 16.12
C LYS A 459 4.50 29.06 14.63
N ALA A 460 5.04 28.11 13.88
CA ALA A 460 4.93 28.03 12.43
C ALA A 460 3.60 27.45 11.94
N LEU A 461 2.51 27.62 12.70
CA LEU A 461 1.19 27.08 12.35
C LEU A 461 0.33 28.15 11.68
N ILE A 462 -0.42 27.74 10.66
CA ILE A 462 -1.38 28.63 10.00
C ILE A 462 -2.76 28.41 10.63
N TYR A 463 -3.26 29.45 11.30
CA TYR A 463 -4.55 29.48 11.97
C TYR A 463 -5.62 29.95 10.97
N GLU A 464 -6.41 29.01 10.43
CA GLU A 464 -7.57 29.30 9.55
C GLU A 464 -8.88 28.74 10.11
#